data_AF-A0A366UGB0-F1
#
_entry.id   AF-A0A366UGB0-F1
#
_cell.length_a   1.000
_cell.length_b   1.000
_cell.length_c   1.000
_cell.angle_alpha   90.00
_cell.angle_beta   90.00
_cell.angle_gamma   90.00
#
_symmetry.space_group_name_H-M   'P 1'
#
loop_
_entity.id
_entity.type
_entity.pdbx_description
1 polymer ?
#
loop_
_entity_poly.entity_id
_entity_poly.type
_entity_poly.pdbx_seq_one_letter_code
_entity_poly.pdbx_strand_id
1 'polypeptide(L)'
;MNDNYDYTKLIEKIRAEKDMDELATLFINIISLVGLKMDEVAALNYFIAEQTIKADHNAKFIKEKLGLSVNNLSIEGIFKVQEALVNVYIEKYSKENSHGDV
;
A
#
# COMPACT_ATOMS: atom_id res chain seq x y z
N MET A 1 6.73 -3.80 -31.92
CA MET A 1 6.88 -3.42 -30.51
C MET A 1 6.91 -4.70 -29.71
N ASN A 2 8.10 -5.13 -29.31
CA ASN A 2 8.27 -6.29 -28.43
C ASN A 2 9.41 -5.95 -27.46
N ASP A 3 9.22 -4.87 -26.71
CA ASP A 3 10.05 -4.60 -25.55
C ASP A 3 9.44 -5.44 -24.45
N ASN A 4 9.99 -6.65 -24.28
CA ASN A 4 9.73 -7.47 -23.12
C ASN A 4 10.32 -6.73 -21.92
N TYR A 5 9.56 -5.75 -21.40
CA TYR A 5 9.94 -4.97 -20.23
C TYR A 5 10.12 -5.97 -19.11
N ASP A 6 11.37 -6.15 -18.67
CA ASP A 6 11.71 -7.17 -17.70
C ASP A 6 11.22 -6.71 -16.32
N TYR A 7 9.94 -6.96 -16.07
CA TYR A 7 9.28 -6.64 -14.81
C TYR A 7 10.00 -7.31 -13.63
N THR A 8 10.72 -8.42 -13.85
CA THR A 8 11.51 -9.07 -12.80
C THR A 8 12.66 -8.17 -12.35
N LYS A 9 13.42 -7.56 -13.27
CA LYS A 9 14.49 -6.61 -12.90
C LYS A 9 13.96 -5.35 -12.24
N LEU A 10 12.82 -4.84 -12.70
CA LEU A 10 12.16 -3.70 -12.07
C LEU A 10 11.72 -4.02 -10.64
N ILE A 11 11.12 -5.20 -10.42
CA ILE A 11 10.72 -5.69 -9.10
C ILE A 11 11.93 -5.90 -8.18
N GLU A 12 13.05 -6.41 -8.70
CA GLU A 12 14.30 -6.56 -7.95
C GLU A 12 14.86 -5.21 -7.48
N LYS A 13 14.89 -4.21 -8.37
CA LYS A 13 15.30 -2.83 -8.03
C LYS A 13 14.38 -2.23 -6.97
N ILE A 14 13.08 -2.27 -7.21
CA ILE A 14 12.05 -1.77 -6.28
C ILE A 14 12.17 -2.47 -4.91
N ARG A 15 12.46 -3.76 -4.87
CA ARG A 15 12.64 -4.49 -3.61
C ARG A 15 13.88 -4.01 -2.83
N ALA A 16 14.95 -3.68 -3.54
CA ALA A 16 16.20 -3.20 -2.94
C ALA A 16 16.07 -1.77 -2.42
N GLU A 17 15.43 -0.90 -3.19
CA GLU A 17 15.35 0.54 -2.91
C GLU A 17 14.10 0.90 -2.07
N LYS A 18 13.03 0.09 -2.16
CA LYS A 18 11.69 0.39 -1.62
C LYS A 18 11.23 1.81 -1.95
N ASP A 19 11.54 2.28 -3.14
CA ASP A 19 11.13 3.58 -3.62
C ASP A 19 9.60 3.57 -3.85
N MET A 20 8.90 4.34 -3.01
CA MET A 20 7.44 4.42 -3.01
C MET A 20 6.90 5.18 -4.23
N ASP A 21 7.67 6.11 -4.79
CA ASP A 21 7.28 6.91 -5.95
C ASP A 21 7.42 6.08 -7.23
N GLU A 22 8.48 5.27 -7.35
CA GLU A 22 8.63 4.31 -8.46
C GLU A 22 7.52 3.24 -8.42
N LEU A 23 7.17 2.75 -7.22
CA LEU A 23 6.05 1.82 -7.02
C LEU A 23 4.70 2.42 -7.41
N ALA A 24 4.42 3.65 -6.98
CA ALA A 24 3.20 4.36 -7.33
C ALA A 24 3.09 4.55 -8.85
N THR A 25 4.18 4.94 -9.49
CA THR A 25 4.26 5.10 -10.96
C THR A 25 3.96 3.79 -11.68
N LEU A 26 4.53 2.67 -11.22
CA LEU A 26 4.24 1.35 -11.78
C LEU A 26 2.75 0.99 -11.67
N PHE A 27 2.12 1.20 -10.52
CA PHE A 27 0.69 0.93 -10.36
C PHE A 27 -0.19 1.81 -11.24
N ILE A 28 0.11 3.11 -11.36
CA ILE A 28 -0.61 4.02 -12.26
C ILE A 28 -0.47 3.60 -13.72
N ASN A 29 0.72 3.14 -14.15
CA ASN A 29 0.93 2.63 -15.50
C ASN A 29 0.08 1.37 -15.75
N ILE A 30 0.02 0.43 -14.80
CA ILE A 30 -0.83 -0.76 -14.92
C ILE A 30 -2.30 -0.37 -15.03
N ILE A 31 -2.79 0.51 -14.13
CA ILE A 31 -4.17 1.02 -14.13
C ILE A 31 -4.51 1.66 -15.48
N SER A 32 -3.60 2.49 -16.01
CA SER A 32 -3.80 3.21 -17.27
C SER A 32 -3.79 2.28 -18.49
N LEU A 33 -2.88 1.30 -18.52
CA LEU A 33 -2.78 0.33 -19.63
C LEU A 33 -3.99 -0.60 -19.68
N VAL A 34 -4.50 -1.02 -18.53
CA VAL A 34 -5.71 -1.87 -18.44
C VAL A 34 -6.98 -1.04 -18.70
N GLY A 35 -6.93 0.28 -18.49
CA GLY A 35 -8.05 1.19 -18.71
C GLY A 35 -9.09 1.13 -17.60
N LEU A 36 -8.66 0.94 -16.35
CA LEU A 36 -9.55 0.81 -15.20
C LEU A 36 -10.27 2.13 -14.89
N LYS A 37 -11.55 2.01 -14.54
CA LYS A 37 -12.40 3.11 -14.07
C LYS A 37 -12.16 3.41 -12.59
N MET A 38 -12.62 4.58 -12.16
CA MET A 38 -12.40 5.06 -10.79
C MET A 38 -12.97 4.12 -9.71
N ASP A 39 -14.14 3.54 -9.96
CA ASP A 39 -14.79 2.57 -9.07
C ASP A 39 -14.01 1.25 -9.00
N GLU A 40 -13.48 0.77 -10.13
CA GLU A 40 -12.64 -0.43 -10.20
C GLU A 40 -11.30 -0.21 -9.46
N VAL A 41 -10.69 0.96 -9.59
CA VAL A 41 -9.48 1.34 -8.83
C VAL A 41 -9.77 1.41 -7.34
N ALA A 42 -10.91 1.98 -6.94
CA ALA A 42 -11.32 2.01 -5.54
C ALA A 42 -11.51 0.60 -4.97
N ALA A 43 -12.11 -0.31 -5.74
CA ALA A 43 -12.28 -1.71 -5.34
C ALA A 43 -10.93 -2.44 -5.18
N LEU A 44 -9.97 -2.21 -6.07
CA LEU A 44 -8.62 -2.77 -5.96
C LEU A 44 -7.87 -2.24 -4.73
N ASN A 45 -7.94 -0.93 -4.47
CA ASN A 45 -7.32 -0.33 -3.29
C ASN A 45 -7.89 -0.91 -2.00
N TYR A 46 -9.22 -1.06 -1.93
CA TYR A 46 -9.88 -1.72 -0.82
C TYR A 46 -9.39 -3.16 -0.65
N PHE A 47 -9.38 -3.94 -1.73
CA PHE A 47 -8.97 -5.34 -1.71
C PHE A 47 -7.53 -5.50 -1.23
N ILE A 48 -6.60 -4.71 -1.75
CA ILE A 48 -5.19 -4.73 -1.35
C ILE A 48 -5.05 -4.39 0.14
N ALA A 49 -5.73 -3.35 0.61
CA ALA A 49 -5.72 -2.97 2.03
C ALA A 49 -6.30 -4.08 2.91
N GLU A 50 -7.44 -4.66 2.54
CA GLU A 50 -8.08 -5.75 3.27
C GLU A 50 -7.17 -6.98 3.36
N GLN A 51 -6.59 -7.44 2.24
CA GLN A 51 -5.70 -8.60 2.23
C GLN A 51 -4.45 -8.36 3.09
N THR A 52 -3.89 -7.15 3.05
CA THR A 52 -2.72 -6.79 3.85
C THR A 52 -3.04 -6.78 5.34
N ILE A 53 -4.16 -6.16 5.73
CA ILE A 53 -4.59 -6.06 7.14
C ILE A 53 -4.95 -7.44 7.70
N LYS A 54 -5.69 -8.24 6.93
CA LYS A 54 -6.19 -9.57 7.35
C LYS A 54 -5.15 -10.68 7.21
N ALA A 55 -3.98 -10.43 6.63
CA ALA A 55 -2.90 -11.40 6.58
C ALA A 55 -2.55 -11.88 8.01
N ASP A 56 -2.45 -13.20 8.22
CA ASP A 56 -2.39 -13.82 9.56
C ASP A 56 -1.39 -13.16 10.52
N HIS A 57 -0.20 -12.81 10.04
CA HIS A 57 0.84 -12.18 10.83
C HIS A 57 0.47 -10.75 11.26
N ASN A 58 -0.16 -9.96 10.38
CA ASN A 58 -0.62 -8.61 10.68
C ASN A 58 -1.85 -8.63 11.58
N ALA A 59 -2.81 -9.51 11.29
CA ALA A 59 -4.01 -9.68 12.11
C ALA A 59 -3.67 -10.10 13.54
N LYS A 60 -2.72 -11.04 13.69
CA LYS A 60 -2.20 -11.47 15.00
C LYS A 60 -1.50 -10.31 15.71
N PHE A 61 -0.63 -9.58 15.03
CA PHE A 61 0.07 -8.44 15.60
C PHE A 61 -0.90 -7.36 16.09
N ILE A 62 -1.89 -6.98 15.28
CA ILE A 62 -2.90 -5.98 15.64
C ILE A 62 -3.71 -6.43 16.86
N LYS A 63 -4.11 -7.70 16.90
CA LYS A 63 -4.83 -8.26 18.05
C LYS A 63 -4.00 -8.24 19.33
N GLU A 64 -2.73 -8.63 19.25
CA GLU A 64 -1.83 -8.69 20.41
C GLU A 64 -1.44 -7.31 20.93
N LYS A 65 -1.23 -6.34 20.04
CA LYS A 65 -0.77 -4.99 20.42
C LYS A 65 -1.90 -4.04 20.75
N LEU A 66 -3.03 -4.17 20.09
CA LEU A 66 -4.14 -3.20 20.16
C LEU A 66 -5.44 -3.81 20.69
N GLY A 67 -5.50 -5.13 20.93
CA GLY A 67 -6.72 -5.81 21.37
C GLY A 67 -7.82 -5.85 20.29
N LEU A 68 -7.51 -5.48 19.05
CA LEU A 68 -8.48 -5.36 17.96
C LEU A 68 -8.47 -6.61 17.06
N SER A 69 -9.65 -7.17 16.79
CA SER A 69 -9.80 -8.25 15.81
C SER A 69 -10.14 -7.67 14.43
N VAL A 70 -9.28 -7.89 13.44
CA VAL A 70 -9.46 -7.35 12.09
C VAL A 70 -10.21 -8.28 11.12
N ASN A 71 -10.35 -9.56 11.47
CA ASN A 71 -10.89 -10.60 10.58
C ASN A 71 -12.36 -10.35 10.19
N ASN A 72 -13.11 -9.68 11.08
CA ASN A 72 -14.55 -9.44 10.92
C ASN A 72 -14.88 -7.95 10.71
N LEU A 73 -13.90 -7.14 10.32
CA LEU A 73 -14.16 -5.72 10.03
C LEU A 73 -15.09 -5.59 8.81
N SER A 74 -16.02 -4.65 8.90
CA SER A 74 -16.78 -4.15 7.75
C SER A 74 -15.87 -3.37 6.80
N ILE A 75 -16.38 -3.03 5.62
CA ILE A 75 -15.69 -2.16 4.66
C ILE A 75 -15.22 -0.86 5.34
N GLU A 76 -16.10 -0.22 6.11
CA GLU A 76 -15.79 0.98 6.87
C GLU A 76 -14.66 0.75 7.88
N GLY A 77 -14.67 -0.40 8.58
CA GLY A 77 -13.61 -0.76 9.52
C GLY A 77 -12.25 -0.88 8.86
N ILE A 78 -12.18 -1.45 7.65
CA ILE A 78 -10.94 -1.54 6.87
C ILE A 78 -10.46 -0.13 6.48
N PHE A 79 -11.36 0.75 6.01
CA PHE A 79 -10.97 2.12 5.68
C PHE A 79 -10.45 2.89 6.89
N LYS A 80 -11.02 2.69 8.09
CA LYS A 80 -10.53 3.33 9.32
C LYS A 80 -9.14 2.86 9.71
N VAL A 81 -8.86 1.56 9.57
CA VAL A 81 -7.50 1.03 9.79
C VAL A 81 -6.53 1.58 8.75
N GLN A 82 -6.92 1.62 7.48
CA GLN A 82 -6.11 2.18 6.40
C GLN A 82 -5.79 3.66 6.64
N GLU A 83 -6.79 4.47 6.99
CA GLU A 83 -6.64 5.89 7.34
C GLU A 83 -5.60 6.07 8.48
N ALA A 84 -5.71 5.29 9.55
CA ALA A 84 -4.76 5.33 10.66
C ALA A 84 -3.32 4.98 10.23
N LEU A 85 -3.15 3.96 9.39
CA LEU A 85 -1.83 3.54 8.91
C LEU A 85 -1.20 4.58 7.96
N VAL A 86 -2.01 5.21 7.11
CA VAL A 86 -1.56 6.30 6.23
C VAL A 86 -1.07 7.50 7.06
N ASN A 87 -1.82 7.89 8.10
CA ASN A 87 -1.40 8.98 8.99
C ASN A 87 -0.06 8.67 9.68
N VAL A 88 0.13 7.44 10.18
CA VAL A 88 1.41 6.99 10.74
C VAL A 88 2.54 7.07 9.72
N TYR A 89 2.29 6.71 8.46
CA TYR A 89 3.27 6.82 7.39
C TYR A 89 3.65 8.28 7.08
N ILE A 90 2.65 9.16 6.93
CA ILE A 90 2.87 10.59 6.68
C ILE A 90 3.68 11.24 7.80
N GLU A 91 3.38 10.91 9.07
CA GLU A 91 4.14 11.41 10.22
C GLU A 91 5.60 10.96 10.20
N LYS A 92 5.87 9.69 9.85
CA LYS A 92 7.24 9.16 9.71
C LYS A 92 7.99 9.86 8.58
N TYR A 93 7.37 9.92 7.41
CA TYR A 93 7.95 10.57 6.24
C TYR A 93 8.26 12.04 6.49
N SER A 94 7.36 12.76 7.17
CA SER A 94 7.59 14.15 7.55
C SER A 94 8.80 14.28 8.48
N LYS A 95 8.92 13.45 9.52
CA LYS A 95 10.06 13.51 10.47
C LYS A 95 11.40 13.21 9.81
N GLU A 96 11.44 12.25 8.89
CA GLU A 96 12.66 11.86 8.17
C GLU A 96 13.12 12.94 7.19
N ASN A 97 12.19 13.70 6.60
CA ASN A 97 12.49 14.74 5.61
C ASN A 97 12.49 16.18 6.17
N SER A 98 12.12 16.37 7.45
CA SER A 98 12.16 17.68 8.14
C SER A 98 13.50 17.97 8.84
N HIS A 99 14.54 17.16 8.62
CA HIS A 99 15.90 17.39 9.13
C HIS A 99 16.87 17.95 8.09
N GLY A 100 16.37 18.37 6.93
CA GLY A 100 17.11 19.22 5.98
C GLY A 100 16.65 20.67 6.11
N ASP A 101 17.19 21.38 7.11
CA ASP A 101 17.37 22.85 7.18
C ASP A 101 17.52 23.29 8.65
N VAL A 102 18.74 23.16 9.20
CA VAL A 102 19.30 24.05 10.23
C VAL A 102 20.78 24.26 9.92
#